data_AF-A0A965AQV8-F1
#
_entry.id   AF-A0A965AQV8-F1
#
_cell.length_a   1.000
_cell.length_b   1.000
_cell.length_c   1.000
_cell.angle_alpha   90.00
_cell.angle_beta   90.00
_cell.angle_gamma   90.00
#
_symmetry.space_group_name_H-M   'P 1'
#
loop_
_entity.id
_entity.type
_entity.pdbx_description
1 polymer ?
#
loop_
_entity_poly.entity_id
_entity_poly.type
_entity_poly.pdbx_seq_one_letter_code
_entity_poly.pdbx_strand_id
1 'polypeptide(L)'
;MQQLIQTVLAAWQRTLHFLLTTERGRWVAIGLAVLILAVVVRKLMKVLKRPAEVSLVDPLRVVDLGGEPLGSAGRESLKVHNMPARLGVVALAPLGRVALPSDEEIPAVLEGLVPGLGQFFALDKPSVRHWPNQVSVGGFANNLALHLQVPGKDLSETPWCLVAGKTKWGDGLLLVTLGLAAARPNRLGVVRLEDESDWMQALQVAAAEMA
;
A
#
# COMPACT_ATOMS: atom_id res chain seq x y z
N MET A 1 54.84 3.20 22.41
CA MET A 1 53.65 2.43 21.97
C MET A 1 53.51 1.09 22.69
N GLN A 2 54.55 0.25 22.75
CA GLN A 2 54.49 -1.06 23.42
C GLN A 2 54.18 -1.01 24.93
N GLN A 3 54.69 0.00 25.66
CA GLN A 3 54.39 0.15 27.09
C GLN A 3 52.91 0.45 27.37
N LEU A 4 52.25 1.28 26.55
CA LEU A 4 50.81 1.59 26.70
C LEU A 4 49.94 0.34 26.52
N ILE A 5 50.30 -0.54 25.57
CA ILE A 5 49.57 -1.80 25.32
C ILE A 5 49.70 -2.73 26.53
N GLN A 6 50.90 -2.80 27.13
CA GLN A 6 51.17 -3.63 28.31
C GLN A 6 50.39 -3.14 29.55
N THR A 7 50.31 -1.82 29.78
CA THR A 7 49.54 -1.27 30.91
C THR A 7 48.05 -1.52 30.76
N VAL A 8 47.52 -1.39 29.54
CA VAL A 8 46.13 -1.67 29.23
C VAL A 8 45.83 -3.17 29.40
N LEU A 9 46.72 -4.06 28.94
CA LEU A 9 46.56 -5.51 29.12
C LEU A 9 46.52 -5.91 30.61
N ALA A 10 47.43 -5.35 31.42
CA ALA A 10 47.51 -5.64 32.85
C ALA A 10 46.28 -5.12 33.62
N ALA A 11 45.77 -3.94 33.25
CA ALA A 11 44.53 -3.40 33.81
C ALA A 11 43.31 -4.27 33.44
N TRP A 12 43.26 -4.78 32.21
CA TRP A 12 42.23 -5.71 31.76
C TRP A 12 42.26 -7.05 32.52
N GLN A 13 43.44 -7.63 32.73
CA GLN A 13 43.58 -8.88 33.49
C GLN A 13 43.13 -8.74 34.94
N ARG A 14 43.46 -7.63 35.61
CA ARG A 14 43.01 -7.35 36.99
C ARG A 14 41.50 -7.17 37.09
N THR A 15 40.92 -6.50 36.10
CA THR A 15 39.47 -6.27 36.04
C THR A 15 38.71 -7.58 35.82
N LEU A 16 39.21 -8.45 34.93
CA LEU A 16 38.66 -9.78 34.68
C LEU A 16 38.75 -10.68 35.92
N HIS A 17 39.88 -10.67 36.62
CA HIS A 17 40.05 -11.46 37.84
C HIS A 17 39.10 -11.01 38.96
N PHE A 18 38.92 -9.69 39.14
CA PHE A 18 37.99 -9.12 40.12
C PHE A 18 36.51 -9.45 39.80
N LEU A 19 36.14 -9.42 38.52
CA LEU A 19 34.79 -9.76 38.05
C LEU A 19 34.45 -11.25 38.27
N LEU A 20 35.43 -12.15 38.22
CA LEU A 20 35.20 -13.59 38.34
C LEU A 20 35.28 -14.12 39.78
N THR A 21 36.08 -13.49 40.65
CA THR A 21 36.38 -14.02 41.99
C THR A 21 35.50 -13.46 43.11
N THR A 22 34.88 -12.30 42.93
CA THR A 22 34.10 -11.61 43.98
C THR A 22 32.60 -11.80 43.75
N GLU A 23 31.80 -12.06 44.81
CA GLU A 23 30.34 -12.22 44.67
C GLU A 23 29.66 -11.03 43.97
N ARG A 24 30.05 -9.80 44.33
CA ARG A 24 29.56 -8.58 43.67
C ARG A 24 30.01 -8.48 42.22
N GLY A 25 31.23 -8.92 41.91
CA GLY A 25 31.78 -8.98 40.55
C GLY A 25 31.00 -9.94 39.65
N ARG A 26 30.57 -11.09 40.20
CA ARG A 26 29.76 -12.07 39.47
C ARG A 26 28.39 -11.52 39.09
N TRP A 27 27.73 -10.77 39.98
CA TRP A 27 26.45 -10.12 39.65
C TRP A 27 26.61 -9.05 38.56
N VAL A 28 27.69 -8.28 38.59
CA VAL A 28 28.00 -7.30 37.53
C VAL A 28 28.29 -8.00 36.19
N ALA A 29 29.04 -9.10 36.21
CA ALA A 29 29.33 -9.90 35.02
C ALA A 29 28.06 -10.53 34.42
N ILE A 30 27.16 -11.06 35.26
CA ILE A 30 25.86 -11.59 34.84
C ILE A 30 25.00 -10.47 34.23
N GLY A 31 24.92 -9.31 34.88
CA GLY A 31 24.19 -8.16 34.36
C GLY A 31 24.70 -7.69 32.99
N LEU A 32 26.02 -7.62 32.82
CA LEU A 32 26.64 -7.27 31.54
C LEU A 32 26.35 -8.33 30.46
N ALA A 33 26.42 -9.62 30.80
CA ALA A 33 26.12 -10.70 29.89
C ALA A 33 24.65 -10.67 29.43
N VAL A 34 23.70 -10.43 30.34
CA VAL A 34 22.27 -10.27 30.02
C VAL A 34 22.05 -9.06 29.11
N LEU A 35 22.72 -7.94 29.37
CA LEU A 35 22.61 -6.73 28.55
C LEU A 35 23.12 -6.99 27.12
N ILE A 36 24.29 -7.63 26.99
CA ILE A 36 24.87 -8.01 25.70
C ILE A 36 23.92 -8.96 24.97
N LEU A 37 23.41 -9.99 25.67
CA LEU A 37 22.45 -10.93 25.11
C LEU A 37 21.18 -10.22 24.62
N ALA A 38 20.64 -9.30 25.41
CA ALA A 38 19.46 -8.51 25.02
C ALA A 38 19.71 -7.66 23.77
N VAL A 39 20.88 -7.03 23.65
CA VAL A 39 21.25 -6.24 22.46
C VAL A 39 21.43 -7.13 21.23
N VAL A 40 22.09 -8.28 21.39
CA VAL A 40 22.27 -9.26 20.31
C VAL A 40 20.92 -9.80 19.86
N VAL A 41 20.05 -10.20 20.79
CA VAL A 41 18.68 -10.64 20.49
C VAL A 41 17.88 -9.53 19.81
N ARG A 42 18.00 -8.26 20.23
CA ARG A 42 17.31 -7.14 19.58
C ARG A 42 17.80 -6.91 18.15
N LYS A 43 19.11 -6.95 17.92
CA LYS A 43 19.69 -6.85 16.58
C LYS A 43 19.32 -8.04 15.73
N LEU A 44 19.37 -9.25 16.29
CA LEU A 44 19.02 -10.49 15.61
C LEU A 44 17.53 -10.49 15.27
N MET A 45 16.64 -10.05 16.16
CA MET A 45 15.21 -9.85 15.88
C MET A 45 14.98 -8.77 14.83
N LYS A 46 15.77 -7.69 14.77
CA LYS A 46 15.67 -6.70 13.67
C LYS A 46 16.11 -7.27 12.32
N VAL A 47 17.02 -8.25 12.31
CA VAL A 47 17.50 -8.92 11.09
C VAL A 47 16.60 -10.11 10.70
N LEU A 48 16.02 -10.82 11.68
CA LEU A 48 15.09 -11.93 11.49
C LEU A 48 13.64 -11.50 11.29
N LYS A 49 13.26 -10.30 11.74
CA LYS A 49 12.05 -9.63 11.24
C LYS A 49 12.30 -9.35 9.77
N ARG A 50 12.04 -10.38 8.96
CA ARG A 50 11.95 -10.26 7.51
C ARG A 50 11.04 -9.05 7.26
N PRO A 51 11.43 -8.08 6.42
CA PRO A 51 10.45 -7.13 5.89
C PRO A 51 9.29 -8.00 5.41
N ALA A 52 8.06 -7.67 5.85
CA ALA A 52 6.86 -8.40 5.46
C ALA A 52 7.01 -8.74 3.98
N GLU A 53 7.03 -10.04 3.70
CA GLU A 53 7.29 -10.56 2.37
C GLU A 53 6.19 -10.00 1.48
N VAL A 54 6.47 -8.88 0.81
CA VAL A 54 5.65 -8.38 -0.28
C VAL A 54 5.75 -9.49 -1.30
N SER A 55 4.71 -10.31 -1.37
CA SER A 55 4.57 -11.39 -2.34
C SER A 55 4.87 -10.82 -3.72
N LEU A 56 6.07 -11.07 -4.22
CA LEU A 56 6.53 -10.56 -5.52
C LEU A 56 5.97 -11.39 -6.68
N VAL A 57 5.22 -12.46 -6.41
CA VAL A 57 4.48 -13.25 -7.41
C VAL A 57 3.29 -13.95 -6.72
N ASP A 58 2.21 -13.23 -6.41
CA ASP A 58 0.88 -13.81 -6.62
C ASP A 58 0.59 -13.45 -8.09
N PRO A 59 0.38 -14.40 -9.01
CA PRO A 59 0.05 -14.06 -10.39
C PRO A 59 -1.06 -13.03 -10.33
N LEU A 60 -0.83 -11.85 -10.91
CA LEU A 60 -1.78 -10.73 -10.91
C LEU A 60 -3.19 -11.28 -11.07
N ARG A 61 -3.91 -11.43 -9.94
CA ARG A 61 -5.18 -12.14 -9.94
C ARG A 61 -6.09 -11.27 -10.76
N VAL A 62 -6.43 -11.74 -11.95
CA VAL A 62 -7.42 -11.11 -12.80
C VAL A 62 -8.67 -10.97 -11.94
N VAL A 63 -9.01 -9.73 -11.61
CA VAL A 63 -10.24 -9.44 -10.91
C VAL A 63 -11.35 -9.54 -11.94
N ASP A 64 -12.21 -10.53 -11.74
CA ASP A 64 -13.42 -10.69 -12.52
C ASP A 64 -14.45 -9.65 -12.05
N LEU A 65 -14.53 -8.55 -12.79
CA LEU A 65 -15.51 -7.48 -12.58
C LEU A 65 -16.94 -7.95 -12.87
N GLY A 66 -17.13 -9.01 -13.66
CA GLY A 66 -18.43 -9.61 -13.93
C GLY A 66 -19.03 -10.32 -12.70
N GLY A 67 -18.19 -10.78 -11.78
CA GLY A 67 -18.59 -11.41 -10.52
C GLY A 67 -18.78 -10.44 -9.35
N GLU A 68 -18.44 -9.16 -9.50
CA GLU A 68 -18.56 -8.17 -8.43
C GLU A 68 -20.04 -7.80 -8.19
N PRO A 69 -20.51 -7.82 -6.92
CA PRO A 69 -21.94 -7.72 -6.58
C PRO A 69 -22.59 -6.37 -6.93
N LEU A 70 -21.77 -5.35 -7.21
CA LEU A 70 -22.20 -4.00 -7.55
C LEU A 70 -22.57 -3.83 -9.03
N GLY A 71 -22.44 -4.90 -9.83
CA GLY A 71 -22.72 -4.90 -11.27
C GLY A 71 -24.13 -4.39 -11.58
N SER A 72 -24.18 -3.27 -12.33
CA SER A 72 -25.34 -2.62 -12.99
C SER A 72 -26.18 -1.59 -12.24
N ALA A 73 -25.80 -1.15 -11.03
CA ALA A 73 -26.43 0.02 -10.41
C ALA A 73 -25.52 1.25 -10.56
N GLY A 74 -25.87 2.23 -11.39
CA GLY A 74 -25.20 3.55 -11.36
C GLY A 74 -25.67 4.38 -10.15
N ARG A 75 -24.90 5.39 -9.74
CA ARG A 75 -25.30 6.35 -8.70
C ARG A 75 -25.16 7.77 -9.23
N GLU A 76 -26.20 8.57 -9.12
CA GLU A 76 -26.19 9.95 -9.65
C GLU A 76 -25.17 10.87 -8.96
N SER A 77 -24.84 10.58 -7.70
CA SER A 77 -23.90 11.37 -6.92
C SER A 77 -22.42 11.09 -7.23
N LEU A 78 -22.11 10.10 -8.06
CA LEU A 78 -20.75 9.82 -8.52
C LEU A 78 -20.77 9.64 -10.03
N LYS A 79 -20.00 10.46 -10.75
CA LYS A 79 -19.94 10.41 -12.21
C LYS A 79 -18.52 10.26 -12.72
N VAL A 80 -18.36 9.52 -13.80
CA VAL A 80 -17.14 9.43 -14.61
C VAL A 80 -17.42 9.98 -16.00
N HIS A 81 -16.72 11.05 -16.41
CA HIS A 81 -17.00 11.77 -17.65
C HIS A 81 -18.50 12.06 -17.87
N ASN A 82 -19.17 12.60 -16.85
CA ASN A 82 -20.61 12.88 -16.79
C ASN A 82 -21.55 11.64 -16.81
N MET A 83 -21.02 10.42 -16.74
CA MET A 83 -21.81 9.19 -16.65
C MET A 83 -21.96 8.73 -15.19
N PRO A 84 -23.19 8.56 -14.68
CA PRO A 84 -23.43 8.01 -13.35
C PRO A 84 -22.80 6.62 -13.18
N ALA A 85 -22.05 6.44 -12.10
CA ALA A 85 -21.33 5.20 -11.80
C ALA A 85 -21.27 4.93 -10.30
N ARG A 86 -20.95 3.69 -9.92
CA ARG A 86 -20.67 3.28 -8.54
C ARG A 86 -19.24 2.80 -8.40
N LEU A 87 -18.67 3.02 -7.23
CA LEU A 87 -17.33 2.58 -6.91
C LEU A 87 -17.34 1.09 -6.57
N GLY A 88 -16.80 0.26 -7.47
CA GLY A 88 -16.81 -1.19 -7.31
C GLY A 88 -15.48 -1.79 -6.87
N VAL A 89 -14.37 -1.25 -7.39
CA VAL A 89 -13.03 -1.77 -7.09
C VAL A 89 -12.08 -0.60 -6.84
N VAL A 90 -11.21 -0.73 -5.84
CA VAL A 90 -10.09 0.18 -5.60
C VAL A 90 -8.81 -0.64 -5.64
N ALA A 91 -7.98 -0.41 -6.66
CA ALA A 91 -6.68 -1.05 -6.78
C ALA A 91 -5.56 -0.04 -6.52
N LEU A 92 -4.60 -0.41 -5.66
CA LEU A 92 -3.53 0.44 -5.18
C LEU A 92 -2.19 -0.23 -5.43
N ALA A 93 -1.25 0.48 -6.04
CA ALA A 93 0.09 -0.02 -6.27
C ALA A 93 1.12 1.06 -5.92
N PRO A 94 2.15 0.77 -5.10
CA PRO A 94 3.16 1.76 -4.80
C PRO A 94 4.03 1.99 -6.05
N LEU A 95 4.53 3.22 -6.20
CA LEU A 95 5.58 3.57 -7.14
C LEU A 95 6.82 3.96 -6.34
N GLY A 96 7.72 3.00 -6.13
CA GLY A 96 8.94 3.18 -5.34
C GLY A 96 8.87 2.48 -3.97
N ARG A 97 9.40 3.13 -2.92
CA ARG A 97 9.50 2.54 -1.56
C ARG A 97 8.47 3.11 -0.60
N VAL A 98 7.25 3.32 -1.09
CA VAL A 98 6.14 3.83 -0.29
C VAL A 98 5.32 2.67 0.26
N ALA A 99 4.89 2.80 1.52
CA ALA A 99 3.96 1.84 2.11
C ALA A 99 2.56 2.00 1.52
N LEU A 100 1.90 0.88 1.25
CA LEU A 100 0.50 0.90 0.85
C LEU A 100 -0.39 1.38 2.02
N PRO A 101 -1.44 2.16 1.74
CA PRO A 101 -2.43 2.53 2.76
C PRO A 101 -3.17 1.28 3.24
N SER A 102 -3.50 1.26 4.53
CA SER A 102 -4.44 0.30 5.13
C SER A 102 -5.89 0.61 4.75
N ASP A 103 -6.79 -0.35 4.93
CA ASP A 103 -8.22 -0.18 4.61
C ASP A 103 -8.87 1.03 5.30
N GLU A 104 -8.39 1.39 6.50
CA GLU A 104 -8.84 2.56 7.26
C GLU A 104 -8.36 3.89 6.66
N GLU A 105 -7.24 3.88 5.93
CA GLU A 105 -6.62 5.04 5.30
C GLU A 105 -7.12 5.27 3.86
N ILE A 106 -7.65 4.23 3.20
CA ILE A 106 -8.16 4.32 1.82
C ILE A 106 -9.20 5.44 1.63
N PRO A 107 -10.19 5.66 2.54
CA PRO A 107 -11.11 6.78 2.42
C PRO A 107 -10.40 8.13 2.34
N ALA A 108 -9.31 8.33 3.10
CA ALA A 108 -8.53 9.57 3.07
C ALA A 108 -7.73 9.72 1.75
N VAL A 109 -7.23 8.61 1.20
CA VAL A 109 -6.60 8.61 -0.13
C VAL A 109 -7.61 9.02 -1.20
N LEU A 110 -8.80 8.42 -1.20
CA LEU A 110 -9.86 8.74 -2.15
C LEU A 110 -10.31 10.21 -2.03
N GLU A 111 -10.43 10.71 -0.81
CA GLU A 111 -10.74 12.12 -0.53
C GLU A 111 -9.69 13.09 -1.11
N GLY A 112 -8.41 12.68 -1.10
CA GLY A 112 -7.32 13.41 -1.73
C GLY A 112 -7.36 13.41 -3.26
N LEU A 113 -7.96 12.40 -3.90
CA LEU A 113 -8.11 12.35 -5.36
C LEU A 113 -9.18 13.33 -5.83
N VAL A 114 -10.37 13.23 -5.24
CA VAL A 114 -11.52 14.09 -5.52
C VAL A 114 -12.27 14.31 -4.21
N PRO A 115 -12.50 15.57 -3.80
CA PRO A 115 -13.26 15.87 -2.60
C PRO A 115 -14.65 15.20 -2.61
N GLY A 116 -15.00 14.56 -1.50
CA GLY A 116 -16.22 13.79 -1.32
C GLY A 116 -16.17 12.35 -1.86
N LEU A 117 -15.09 11.92 -2.50
CA LEU A 117 -14.99 10.54 -3.01
C LEU A 117 -14.84 9.52 -1.88
N GLY A 118 -14.22 9.91 -0.75
CA GLY A 118 -13.95 9.02 0.37
C GLY A 118 -15.22 8.39 0.97
N GLN A 119 -16.35 9.11 0.94
CA GLN A 119 -17.63 8.61 1.47
C GLN A 119 -18.15 7.37 0.73
N PHE A 120 -17.82 7.21 -0.57
CA PHE A 120 -18.29 6.07 -1.36
C PHE A 120 -17.63 4.76 -0.96
N PHE A 121 -16.50 4.81 -0.26
CA PHE A 121 -15.88 3.62 0.31
C PHE A 121 -16.82 2.92 1.30
N ALA A 122 -17.47 3.68 2.19
CA ALA A 122 -18.44 3.13 3.14
C ALA A 122 -19.77 2.76 2.49
N LEU A 123 -20.23 3.57 1.52
CA LEU A 123 -21.54 3.39 0.86
C LEU A 123 -21.57 2.22 -0.11
N ASP A 124 -20.55 2.11 -0.96
CA ASP A 124 -20.50 1.10 -2.02
C ASP A 124 -19.69 -0.14 -1.59
N LYS A 125 -18.84 -0.04 -0.55
CA LYS A 125 -18.00 -1.13 -0.05
C LYS A 125 -17.19 -1.80 -1.16
N PRO A 126 -16.35 -1.02 -1.88
CA PRO A 126 -15.61 -1.54 -3.02
C PRO A 126 -14.62 -2.61 -2.59
N SER A 127 -14.38 -3.57 -3.49
CA SER A 127 -13.33 -4.56 -3.33
C SER A 127 -11.95 -3.90 -3.42
N VAL A 128 -11.16 -4.01 -2.36
CA VAL A 128 -9.80 -3.45 -2.28
C VAL A 128 -8.79 -4.45 -2.81
N ARG A 129 -7.87 -3.98 -3.66
CA ARG A 129 -6.80 -4.77 -4.25
C ARG A 129 -5.46 -4.07 -4.09
N HIS A 130 -4.54 -4.70 -3.38
CA HIS A 130 -3.17 -4.25 -3.28
C HIS A 130 -2.32 -4.95 -4.33
N TRP A 131 -1.65 -4.18 -5.17
CA TRP A 131 -0.76 -4.69 -6.20
C TRP A 131 0.71 -4.49 -5.83
N PRO A 132 1.61 -5.30 -6.44
CA PRO A 132 3.04 -5.16 -6.24
C PRO A 132 3.56 -3.78 -6.65
N ASN A 133 4.75 -3.45 -6.15
CA ASN A 133 5.45 -2.23 -6.53
C ASN A 133 5.64 -2.13 -8.05
N GLN A 134 5.28 -0.99 -8.61
CA GLN A 134 5.35 -0.72 -10.04
C GLN A 134 6.63 0.03 -10.38
N VAL A 135 7.09 -0.14 -11.62
CA VAL A 135 8.29 0.53 -12.14
C VAL A 135 7.96 1.82 -12.88
N SER A 136 6.71 1.99 -13.34
CA SER A 136 6.26 3.21 -14.03
C SER A 136 4.73 3.35 -14.00
N VAL A 137 4.25 4.59 -14.12
CA VAL A 137 2.83 4.94 -14.25
C VAL A 137 2.23 4.35 -15.54
N GLY A 138 2.92 4.54 -16.68
CA GLY A 138 2.43 4.08 -17.99
C GLY A 138 2.39 2.56 -18.11
N GLY A 139 3.40 1.85 -17.58
CA GLY A 139 3.41 0.39 -17.56
C GLY A 139 2.26 -0.19 -16.75
N PHE A 140 1.96 0.42 -15.60
CA PHE A 140 0.81 0.07 -14.79
C PHE A 140 -0.50 0.26 -15.56
N ALA A 141 -0.74 1.45 -16.09
CA ALA A 141 -1.99 1.80 -16.79
C ALA A 141 -2.23 0.95 -18.06
N ASN A 142 -1.17 0.51 -18.74
CA ASN A 142 -1.28 -0.33 -19.93
C ASN A 142 -1.69 -1.77 -19.61
N ASN A 143 -1.34 -2.27 -18.41
CA ASN A 143 -1.66 -3.63 -18.00
C ASN A 143 -2.98 -3.74 -17.22
N LEU A 144 -3.66 -2.64 -16.90
CA LEU A 144 -4.90 -2.67 -16.12
C LEU A 144 -5.99 -3.54 -16.73
N ALA A 145 -6.20 -3.42 -18.06
CA ALA A 145 -7.16 -4.24 -18.78
C ALA A 145 -6.74 -5.72 -18.85
N LEU A 146 -5.52 -6.08 -18.48
CA LEU A 146 -5.07 -7.47 -18.33
C LEU A 146 -5.39 -8.03 -16.93
N HIS A 147 -5.68 -7.17 -15.96
CA HIS A 147 -5.80 -7.54 -14.55
C HIS A 147 -7.15 -7.20 -13.92
N LEU A 148 -7.93 -6.32 -14.54
CA LEU A 148 -9.29 -5.98 -14.15
C LEU A 148 -10.16 -6.19 -15.41
N GLN A 149 -10.86 -7.32 -15.47
CA GLN A 149 -11.54 -7.78 -16.69
C GLN A 149 -12.96 -8.22 -16.40
N VAL A 150 -13.81 -8.17 -17.44
CA VAL A 150 -15.03 -8.98 -17.50
C VAL A 150 -14.73 -10.16 -18.44
N PRO A 151 -14.75 -11.41 -17.96
CA PRO A 151 -14.38 -12.57 -18.77
C PRO A 151 -15.12 -12.63 -20.10
N GLY A 152 -14.34 -12.74 -21.18
CA GLY A 152 -14.88 -12.85 -22.55
C GLY A 152 -15.49 -11.58 -23.12
N LYS A 153 -15.30 -10.41 -22.50
CA LYS A 153 -15.82 -9.12 -22.99
C LYS A 153 -14.76 -8.03 -22.93
N ASP A 154 -14.77 -7.14 -23.91
CA ASP A 154 -14.04 -5.88 -23.83
C ASP A 154 -14.72 -4.97 -22.79
N LEU A 155 -13.95 -4.27 -21.96
CA LEU A 155 -14.48 -3.33 -20.97
C LEU A 155 -15.38 -2.27 -21.63
N SER A 156 -15.07 -1.84 -22.86
CA SER A 156 -15.86 -0.88 -23.66
C SER A 156 -17.21 -1.43 -24.17
N GLU A 157 -17.51 -2.70 -23.89
CA GLU A 157 -18.80 -3.34 -24.15
C GLU A 157 -19.50 -3.73 -22.85
N THR A 158 -18.95 -3.31 -21.71
CA THR A 158 -19.48 -3.64 -20.38
C THR A 158 -19.91 -2.39 -19.62
N PRO A 159 -20.69 -2.53 -18.54
CA PRO A 159 -20.98 -1.38 -17.67
C PRO A 159 -19.75 -0.89 -16.90
N TRP A 160 -18.64 -1.63 -16.91
CA TRP A 160 -17.44 -1.29 -16.18
C TRP A 160 -16.53 -0.36 -16.98
N CYS A 161 -15.97 0.63 -16.30
CA CYS A 161 -14.82 1.39 -16.79
C CYS A 161 -13.79 1.54 -15.69
N LEU A 162 -12.53 1.68 -16.08
CA LEU A 162 -11.41 1.88 -15.17
C LEU A 162 -10.92 3.31 -15.30
N VAL A 163 -10.67 3.97 -14.17
CA VAL A 163 -9.98 5.27 -14.13
C VAL A 163 -8.69 5.08 -13.35
N ALA A 164 -7.56 5.37 -13.98
CA ALA A 164 -6.26 5.10 -13.40
C ALA A 164 -5.34 6.31 -13.46
N GLY A 165 -4.72 6.62 -12.32
CA GLY A 165 -3.83 7.76 -12.19
C GLY A 165 -2.84 7.59 -11.04
N LYS A 166 -2.10 8.66 -10.80
CA LYS A 166 -1.13 8.76 -9.70
C LYS A 166 -1.64 9.78 -8.66
N THR A 167 -1.22 9.62 -7.42
CA THR A 167 -1.38 10.60 -6.34
C THR A 167 -0.18 10.55 -5.41
N LYS A 168 0.04 11.60 -4.63
CA LYS A 168 1.05 11.60 -3.57
C LYS A 168 0.56 10.83 -2.36
N TRP A 169 1.42 10.00 -1.79
CA TRP A 169 1.16 9.30 -0.54
C TRP A 169 2.44 9.17 0.27
N GLY A 170 2.43 9.70 1.50
CA GLY A 170 3.65 9.86 2.29
C GLY A 170 4.73 10.61 1.52
N ASP A 171 5.92 10.02 1.44
CA ASP A 171 7.09 10.61 0.77
C ASP A 171 7.24 10.20 -0.71
N GLY A 172 6.22 9.59 -1.32
CA GLY A 172 6.30 9.20 -2.73
C GLY A 172 4.97 9.12 -3.45
N LEU A 173 4.92 8.27 -4.48
CA LEU A 173 3.78 8.18 -5.39
C LEU A 173 3.05 6.85 -5.21
N LEU A 174 1.73 6.95 -5.24
CA LEU A 174 0.79 5.83 -5.22
C LEU A 174 0.03 5.83 -6.54
N LEU A 175 0.00 4.68 -7.20
CA LEU A 175 -0.84 4.45 -8.36
C LEU A 175 -2.19 3.94 -7.87
N VAL A 176 -3.26 4.58 -8.33
CA VAL A 176 -4.63 4.24 -7.97
C VAL A 176 -5.40 3.91 -9.23
N THR A 177 -6.17 2.82 -9.19
CA THR A 177 -7.15 2.49 -10.22
C THR A 177 -8.50 2.27 -9.56
N LEU A 178 -9.51 2.97 -10.08
CA LEU A 178 -10.89 2.84 -9.66
C LEU A 178 -11.66 2.07 -10.72
N GLY A 179 -12.24 0.94 -10.34
CA GLY A 179 -13.22 0.21 -11.14
C GLY A 179 -14.61 0.76 -10.87
N LEU A 180 -15.22 1.36 -11.88
CA LEU A 180 -16.50 2.06 -11.78
C LEU A 180 -17.55 1.34 -12.62
N ALA A 181 -18.69 1.03 -12.01
CA ALA A 181 -19.81 0.36 -12.67
C ALA A 181 -20.93 1.37 -13.00
N ALA A 182 -21.25 1.52 -14.28
CA ALA A 182 -22.40 2.28 -14.75
C ALA A 182 -23.68 1.41 -14.79
N ALA A 183 -24.84 2.05 -14.99
CA ALA A 183 -26.11 1.34 -15.13
C ALA A 183 -26.24 0.58 -16.47
N ARG A 184 -25.49 0.97 -17.50
CA ARG A 184 -25.52 0.41 -18.85
C ARG A 184 -24.10 0.26 -19.40
N PRO A 185 -23.89 -0.63 -20.40
CA PRO A 185 -22.63 -0.68 -21.12
C PRO A 185 -22.16 0.68 -21.64
N ASN A 186 -20.86 0.93 -21.54
CA ASN A 186 -20.24 2.20 -21.90
C ASN A 186 -18.97 1.99 -22.71
N ARG A 187 -18.53 3.02 -23.44
CA ARG A 187 -17.34 2.97 -24.32
C ARG A 187 -16.06 3.51 -23.68
N LEU A 188 -16.03 3.76 -22.37
CA LEU A 188 -14.88 4.39 -21.72
C LEU A 188 -13.71 3.40 -21.59
N GLY A 189 -13.99 2.13 -21.31
CA GLY A 189 -12.96 1.10 -21.16
C GLY A 189 -11.96 1.46 -20.05
N VAL A 190 -10.79 1.98 -20.42
CA VAL A 190 -9.74 2.44 -19.49
C VAL A 190 -9.40 3.91 -19.74
N VAL A 191 -9.76 4.76 -18.80
CA VAL A 191 -9.37 6.17 -18.72
C VAL A 191 -8.04 6.27 -17.98
N ARG A 192 -7.02 6.78 -18.67
CA ARG A 192 -5.67 6.96 -18.11
C ARG A 192 -5.44 8.44 -17.84
N LEU A 193 -5.08 8.74 -16.60
CA LEU A 193 -4.79 10.07 -16.14
C LEU A 193 -3.28 10.27 -16.15
N GLU A 194 -2.82 11.34 -16.78
CA GLU A 194 -1.39 11.64 -16.86
C GLU A 194 -0.93 12.34 -15.59
N ASP A 195 -1.76 13.27 -15.09
CA ASP A 195 -1.47 14.10 -13.93
C ASP A 195 -2.52 13.99 -12.83
N GLU A 196 -2.11 14.38 -11.62
CA GLU A 196 -2.96 14.32 -10.42
C GLU A 196 -4.18 15.25 -10.53
N SER A 197 -4.06 16.37 -11.26
CA SER A 197 -5.19 17.28 -11.52
C SER A 197 -6.29 16.66 -12.39
N ASP A 198 -5.98 15.62 -13.16
CA ASP A 198 -6.94 15.02 -14.09
C ASP A 198 -8.03 14.21 -13.36
N TRP A 199 -7.79 13.85 -12.09
CA TRP A 199 -8.79 13.17 -11.25
C TRP A 199 -10.10 13.96 -11.17
N MET A 200 -10.02 15.27 -10.92
CA MET A 200 -11.19 16.15 -10.83
C MET A 200 -11.85 16.43 -12.19
N GLN A 201 -11.17 16.15 -13.30
CA GLN A 201 -11.75 16.26 -14.65
C GLN A 201 -12.47 14.97 -15.04
N ALA A 202 -11.89 13.83 -14.69
CA ALA A 202 -12.45 12.52 -14.99
C ALA A 202 -13.64 12.17 -14.10
N LEU A 203 -13.59 12.56 -12.83
CA LEU A 203 -14.59 12.21 -11.83
C LEU A 203 -15.27 13.44 -11.25
N GLN A 204 -16.58 13.31 -11.02
CA GLN A 204 -17.39 14.32 -10.37
C GLN A 204 -18.16 13.68 -9.24
N VAL A 205 -18.06 14.29 -8.06
CA VAL A 205 -18.84 13.92 -6.89
C VAL A 205 -19.87 15.02 -6.68
N ALA A 206 -21.14 14.65 -6.68
CA ALA A 206 -22.19 15.50 -6.14
C ALA A 206 -22.40 15.14 -4.67
N ALA A 207 -22.83 16.11 -3.86
CA ALA A 207 -23.26 15.83 -2.50
C ALA A 207 -24.29 14.68 -2.56
N ALA A 208 -24.01 13.58 -1.87
CA ALA A 208 -24.97 12.50 -1.76
C ALA A 208 -26.17 13.07 -0.99
N GLU A 209 -27.33 13.18 -1.64
CA GLU A 209 -28.57 13.41 -0.90
C GLU A 209 -28.70 12.26 0.09
N MET A 210 -28.60 12.58 1.38
CA MET A 210 -28.90 11.65 2.46
C MET A 210 -30.40 11.37 2.39
N ALA A 211 -30.77 10.28 1.71
CA ALA A 211 -32.13 9.74 1.71
C ALA A 211 -32.39 8.94 2.98
#